data_AF-A0A522DJA1-F1
#
_entry.id   AF-A0A522DJA1-F1
#
_cell.length_a   1.000
_cell.length_b   1.000
_cell.length_c   1.000
_cell.angle_alpha   90.00
_cell.angle_beta   90.00
_cell.angle_gamma   90.00
#
_symmetry.space_group_name_H-M   'P 1'
#
loop_
_entity.id
_entity.type
_entity.pdbx_description
1 polymer ?
#
loop_
_entity_poly.entity_id
_entity_poly.type
_entity_poly.pdbx_seq_one_letter_code
_entity_poly.pdbx_strand_id
1 'polypeptide(L)'
;MFSNQRKLVSGLCLLTVSVISIPGAGAADREIGGYVDRAESRFVRNVWNFVKNFQSWQAIGGNRYKEVQYYYAEPFMFDGSHQNYVDKMDVAYVAGHGNQYYIQTNQSAGQGVDLRFVPPYGDLANNGDLEFMIIESCYTVTSAPEAADWWTPFSPMFQGLHQLVGFHTLSNSDNGIPNNYANKLKANGGVWQSWFAAVNEERYWIFNPTNSDGSPYPGLASAIMYNSTENDRLGAYAADPAGGTAGMKTWWQY
;
A
#
# COMPACT_ATOMS: atom_id res chain seq x y z
N MET A 1 -14.61 -42.07 -78.13
CA MET A 1 -15.58 -41.72 -77.06
C MET A 1 -14.83 -41.82 -75.74
N PHE A 2 -14.91 -40.74 -74.95
CA PHE A 2 -14.07 -40.37 -73.82
C PHE A 2 -14.26 -41.25 -72.57
N SER A 3 -13.16 -41.67 -71.92
CA SER A 3 -12.68 -41.28 -70.57
C SER A 3 -13.46 -41.92 -69.40
N ASN A 4 -12.93 -42.17 -68.19
CA ASN A 4 -11.76 -41.64 -67.53
C ASN A 4 -11.47 -42.53 -66.30
N GLN A 5 -10.20 -42.79 -66.04
CA GLN A 5 -9.75 -43.18 -64.70
C GLN A 5 -9.87 -41.98 -63.76
N ARG A 6 -10.19 -42.20 -62.48
CA ARG A 6 -9.64 -41.45 -61.34
C ARG A 6 -10.09 -42.09 -60.02
N LYS A 7 -9.17 -42.83 -59.40
CA LYS A 7 -9.25 -43.21 -57.99
C LYS A 7 -9.03 -41.93 -57.18
N LEU A 8 -10.05 -41.51 -56.43
CA LEU A 8 -9.96 -40.42 -55.45
C LEU A 8 -9.30 -40.97 -54.18
N VAL A 9 -8.00 -40.70 -54.05
CA VAL A 9 -7.32 -40.59 -52.75
C VAL A 9 -6.99 -39.12 -52.59
N SER A 10 -7.50 -38.47 -51.54
CA SER A 10 -6.82 -37.35 -50.88
C SER A 10 -7.67 -36.79 -49.73
N GLY A 11 -7.07 -36.77 -48.54
CA GLY A 11 -7.18 -35.63 -47.64
C GLY A 11 -8.24 -35.70 -46.54
N LEU A 12 -8.12 -36.66 -45.61
CA LEU A 12 -8.66 -36.46 -44.27
C LEU A 12 -7.70 -35.53 -43.51
N CYS A 13 -7.91 -34.21 -43.63
CA CYS A 13 -7.28 -33.23 -42.74
C CYS A 13 -7.83 -33.45 -41.33
N LEU A 14 -7.13 -34.23 -40.50
CA LEU A 14 -7.30 -34.18 -39.05
C LEU A 14 -6.89 -32.76 -38.61
N LEU A 15 -7.89 -31.91 -38.40
CA LEU A 15 -7.73 -30.68 -37.65
C LEU A 15 -7.54 -31.07 -36.19
N THR A 16 -6.30 -31.31 -35.78
CA THR A 16 -5.95 -31.38 -34.36
C THR A 16 -6.14 -29.99 -33.79
N VAL A 17 -7.32 -29.73 -33.22
CA VAL A 17 -7.56 -28.60 -32.32
C VAL A 17 -6.76 -28.88 -31.06
N SER A 18 -5.50 -28.44 -31.07
CA SER A 18 -4.70 -28.29 -29.86
C SER A 18 -5.43 -27.26 -29.01
N VAL A 19 -6.22 -27.71 -28.03
CA VAL A 19 -6.72 -26.83 -26.97
C VAL A 19 -5.48 -26.38 -26.22
N ILE A 20 -4.94 -25.22 -26.61
CA ILE A 20 -3.95 -24.52 -25.83
C ILE A 20 -4.70 -24.12 -24.57
N SER A 21 -4.51 -24.91 -23.51
CA SER A 21 -4.84 -24.52 -22.16
C SER A 21 -3.99 -23.29 -21.86
N ILE A 22 -4.51 -22.11 -22.16
CA ILE A 22 -3.96 -20.86 -21.62
C ILE A 22 -4.08 -21.05 -20.11
N PRO A 23 -2.98 -21.18 -19.35
CA PRO A 23 -3.08 -21.16 -17.91
C PRO A 23 -3.80 -19.86 -17.60
N GLY A 24 -5.03 -19.96 -17.05
CA GLY A 24 -5.72 -18.78 -16.57
C GLY A 24 -4.75 -18.11 -15.62
N ALA A 25 -4.28 -16.92 -15.97
CA ALA A 25 -3.41 -16.14 -15.11
C ALA A 25 -4.21 -15.88 -13.83
N GLY A 26 -4.01 -16.74 -12.84
CA GLY A 26 -4.61 -16.58 -11.53
C GLY A 26 -4.12 -15.27 -10.96
N ALA A 27 -5.02 -14.54 -10.30
CA ALA A 27 -4.62 -13.32 -9.61
C ALA A 27 -3.50 -13.65 -8.60
N ALA A 28 -2.39 -12.92 -8.64
CA ALA A 28 -1.27 -13.18 -7.73
C ALA A 28 -1.69 -12.87 -6.28
N ASP A 29 -1.31 -13.75 -5.36
CA ASP A 29 -1.57 -13.60 -3.92
C ASP A 29 -0.66 -12.51 -3.36
N ARG A 30 -1.25 -11.64 -2.54
CA ARG A 30 -0.59 -10.47 -1.95
C ARG A 30 -1.01 -10.31 -0.49
N GLU A 31 -0.07 -9.92 0.35
CA GLU A 31 -0.19 -9.88 1.80
C GLU A 31 -0.42 -8.47 2.34
N ILE A 32 -1.32 -8.36 3.34
CA ILE A 32 -1.54 -7.13 4.09
C ILE A 32 -1.18 -7.35 5.56
N GLY A 33 -0.43 -6.40 6.12
CA GLY A 33 -0.11 -6.31 7.54
C GLY A 33 -0.67 -5.04 8.19
N GLY A 34 -1.17 -5.18 9.41
CA GLY A 34 -1.61 -4.08 10.28
C GLY A 34 -0.79 -4.00 11.56
N TYR A 35 -0.24 -2.82 11.87
CA TYR A 35 0.64 -2.61 13.02
C TYR A 35 0.17 -1.44 13.89
N VAL A 36 -0.11 -1.72 15.16
CA VAL A 36 -0.80 -0.79 16.07
C VAL A 36 0.11 -0.32 17.20
N ASP A 37 0.22 0.99 17.43
CA ASP A 37 0.87 1.51 18.63
C ASP A 37 0.16 1.07 19.92
N ARG A 38 0.92 0.58 20.91
CA ARG A 38 0.43 0.26 22.27
C ARG A 38 0.24 1.51 23.13
N ALA A 39 -0.66 2.38 22.67
CA ALA A 39 -0.97 3.65 23.32
C ALA A 39 -2.46 3.77 23.62
N GLU A 40 -3.28 3.85 22.57
CA GLU A 40 -4.69 4.22 22.68
C GLU A 40 -5.57 3.30 21.82
N SER A 41 -6.80 3.07 22.28
CA SER A 41 -7.77 2.22 21.57
C SER A 41 -8.13 2.74 20.16
N ARG A 42 -7.95 4.03 19.89
CA ARG A 42 -8.17 4.62 18.56
C ARG A 42 -7.22 4.08 17.50
N PHE A 43 -5.96 3.78 17.85
CA PHE A 43 -5.02 3.18 16.89
C PHE A 43 -5.41 1.76 16.52
N VAL A 44 -5.89 0.98 17.51
CA VAL A 44 -6.48 -0.35 17.27
C VAL A 44 -7.63 -0.24 16.28
N ARG A 45 -8.57 0.70 16.52
CA ARG A 45 -9.72 0.92 15.63
C ARG A 45 -9.31 1.36 14.24
N ASN A 46 -8.33 2.24 14.10
CA ASN A 46 -7.85 2.73 12.81
C ASN A 46 -7.30 1.60 11.95
N VAL A 47 -6.31 0.87 12.47
CA VAL A 47 -5.72 -0.26 11.73
C VAL A 47 -6.78 -1.33 11.46
N TRP A 48 -7.63 -1.65 12.46
CA TRP A 48 -8.72 -2.62 12.27
C TRP A 48 -9.69 -2.19 11.18
N ASN A 49 -10.08 -0.92 11.14
CA ASN A 49 -10.97 -0.36 10.13
C ASN A 49 -10.38 -0.44 8.73
N PHE A 50 -9.06 -0.45 8.58
CA PHE A 50 -8.44 -0.78 7.30
C PHE A 50 -8.46 -2.30 7.05
N VAL A 51 -7.75 -3.08 7.89
CA VAL A 51 -7.45 -4.49 7.59
C VAL A 51 -8.67 -5.40 7.56
N LYS A 52 -9.75 -5.06 8.29
CA LYS A 52 -10.99 -5.84 8.27
C LYS A 52 -11.63 -5.93 6.87
N ASN A 53 -11.27 -5.02 5.96
CA ASN A 53 -11.72 -5.05 4.57
C ASN A 53 -11.06 -6.16 3.74
N PHE A 54 -10.05 -6.82 4.27
CA PHE A 54 -9.22 -7.82 3.60
C PHE A 54 -9.12 -9.15 4.40
N GLN A 55 -10.03 -9.43 5.32
CA GLN A 55 -10.01 -10.68 6.12
C GLN A 55 -10.14 -11.95 5.27
N SER A 56 -10.71 -11.81 4.07
CA SER A 56 -10.76 -12.85 3.05
C SER A 56 -10.13 -12.31 1.77
N TRP A 57 -9.66 -13.22 0.90
CA TRP A 57 -9.08 -12.85 -0.39
C TRP A 57 -9.98 -11.91 -1.18
N GLN A 58 -9.52 -10.69 -1.41
CA GLN A 58 -10.19 -9.69 -2.24
C GLN A 58 -9.48 -9.63 -3.60
N ALA A 59 -10.16 -10.04 -4.67
CA ALA A 59 -9.63 -9.90 -6.02
C ALA A 59 -9.70 -8.43 -6.46
N ILE A 60 -8.56 -7.87 -6.86
CA ILE A 60 -8.43 -6.49 -7.31
C ILE A 60 -7.55 -6.54 -8.55
N GLY A 61 -8.11 -6.28 -9.73
CA GLY A 61 -7.38 -6.39 -11.00
C GLY A 61 -6.70 -7.75 -11.18
N GLY A 62 -5.40 -7.75 -11.45
CA GLY A 62 -4.56 -8.95 -11.63
C GLY A 62 -4.02 -9.56 -10.33
N ASN A 63 -4.36 -9.00 -9.16
CA ASN A 63 -3.89 -9.46 -7.85
C ASN A 63 -5.07 -9.80 -6.94
N ARG A 64 -4.80 -10.50 -5.84
CA ARG A 64 -5.74 -10.65 -4.73
C ARG A 64 -5.04 -10.44 -3.41
N TYR A 65 -5.70 -9.75 -2.49
CA TYR A 65 -5.11 -9.35 -1.22
C TYR A 65 -5.83 -9.98 -0.04
N LYS A 66 -5.06 -10.33 0.99
CA LYS A 66 -5.60 -10.78 2.27
C LYS A 66 -4.74 -10.27 3.42
N GLU A 67 -5.40 -9.86 4.50
CA GLU A 67 -4.70 -9.65 5.76
C GLU A 67 -4.16 -10.98 6.31
N VAL A 68 -2.87 -10.97 6.65
CA VAL A 68 -2.15 -12.11 7.21
C VAL A 68 -1.40 -11.76 8.50
N GLN A 69 -1.29 -10.47 8.82
CA GLN A 69 -0.69 -9.98 10.05
C GLN A 69 -1.52 -8.84 10.64
N TYR A 70 -1.80 -8.95 11.94
CA TYR A 70 -2.38 -7.88 12.73
C TYR A 70 -1.78 -7.91 14.14
N TYR A 71 -0.86 -6.97 14.41
CA TYR A 71 -0.08 -6.97 15.63
C TYR A 71 -0.11 -5.61 16.32
N TYR A 72 0.08 -5.63 17.64
CA TYR A 72 0.66 -4.46 18.28
C TYR A 72 2.10 -4.32 17.85
N ALA A 73 2.42 -3.16 17.29
CA ALA A 73 3.72 -2.79 16.78
C ALA A 73 4.79 -2.88 17.88
N GLU A 74 5.99 -3.28 17.47
CA GLU A 74 7.21 -3.22 18.27
C GLU A 74 8.36 -2.82 17.33
N PRO A 75 9.43 -2.15 17.81
CA PRO A 75 10.50 -1.67 16.93
C PRO A 75 11.13 -2.77 16.05
N PHE A 76 11.31 -3.98 16.61
CA PHE A 76 11.90 -5.10 15.88
C PHE A 76 11.13 -5.53 14.62
N MET A 77 9.83 -5.21 14.54
CA MET A 77 9.00 -5.50 13.37
C MET A 77 9.33 -4.58 12.18
N PHE A 78 10.01 -3.45 12.45
CA PHE A 78 10.44 -2.46 11.46
C PHE A 78 11.96 -2.47 11.26
N ASP A 79 12.73 -2.88 12.28
CA ASP A 79 14.18 -3.02 12.21
C ASP A 79 14.63 -4.48 11.97
N GLY A 80 15.35 -5.14 12.87
CA GLY A 80 16.04 -6.40 12.69
C GLY A 80 15.18 -7.64 12.40
N SER A 81 13.85 -7.53 12.36
CA SER A 81 12.97 -8.61 11.85
C SER A 81 12.01 -8.15 10.76
N HIS A 82 12.23 -6.98 10.14
CA HIS A 82 11.32 -6.41 9.13
C HIS A 82 10.89 -7.41 8.04
N GLN A 83 11.81 -8.26 7.56
CA GLN A 83 11.57 -9.30 6.53
C GLN A 83 10.64 -10.45 6.98
N ASN A 84 10.24 -10.48 8.24
CA ASN A 84 9.20 -11.37 8.75
C ASN A 84 7.90 -10.63 9.09
N TYR A 85 7.93 -9.30 9.07
CA TYR A 85 6.85 -8.41 9.49
C TYR A 85 6.60 -7.36 8.41
N VAL A 86 6.89 -6.07 8.68
CA VAL A 86 6.44 -4.96 7.83
C VAL A 86 6.91 -5.11 6.38
N ASP A 87 8.15 -5.56 6.19
CA ASP A 87 8.77 -5.68 4.88
C ASP A 87 8.46 -7.01 4.18
N LYS A 88 7.69 -7.89 4.82
CA LYS A 88 7.21 -9.14 4.19
C LYS A 88 5.85 -8.97 3.52
N MET A 89 5.15 -7.88 3.80
CA MET A 89 3.80 -7.63 3.31
C MET A 89 3.88 -6.77 2.05
N ASP A 90 3.02 -6.95 1.05
CA ASP A 90 2.91 -5.98 -0.05
C ASP A 90 2.29 -4.66 0.42
N VAL A 91 1.42 -4.70 1.44
CA VAL A 91 0.82 -3.51 2.05
C VAL A 91 0.96 -3.55 3.57
N ALA A 92 1.58 -2.53 4.14
CA ALA A 92 1.64 -2.32 5.59
C ALA A 92 0.83 -1.08 5.99
N TYR A 93 -0.14 -1.25 6.91
CA TYR A 93 -0.89 -0.15 7.50
C TYR A 93 -0.52 0.03 8.97
N VAL A 94 -0.02 1.20 9.32
CA VAL A 94 0.47 1.52 10.66
C VAL A 94 -0.32 2.69 11.22
N ALA A 95 -0.78 2.59 12.47
CA ALA A 95 -1.37 3.73 13.18
C ALA A 95 -0.78 3.86 14.57
N GLY A 96 -0.48 5.10 14.95
CA GLY A 96 0.13 5.42 16.25
C GLY A 96 0.37 6.90 16.42
N HIS A 97 0.96 7.28 17.55
CA HIS A 97 1.56 8.59 17.66
C HIS A 97 2.77 8.71 16.73
N GLY A 98 3.18 9.95 16.46
CA GLY A 98 4.34 10.19 15.64
C GLY A 98 4.81 11.62 15.72
N ASN A 99 5.95 11.78 15.09
CA ASN A 99 6.61 13.05 14.88
C ASN A 99 7.36 12.96 13.54
N GLN A 100 8.07 14.02 13.20
CA GLN A 100 8.90 14.06 12.00
C GLN A 100 9.80 12.82 11.90
N TYR A 101 9.55 11.99 10.89
CA TYR A 101 10.26 10.74 10.60
C TYR A 101 10.15 9.65 11.68
N TYR A 102 9.27 9.78 12.66
CA TYR A 102 9.21 8.87 13.79
C TYR A 102 7.80 8.32 14.01
N ILE A 103 7.67 7.00 14.15
CA ILE A 103 6.44 6.34 14.56
C ILE A 103 6.61 5.77 15.96
N GLN A 104 5.69 6.08 16.86
CA GLN A 104 5.59 5.38 18.13
C GLN A 104 4.99 3.98 17.89
N THR A 105 5.63 2.94 18.42
CA THR A 105 5.14 1.54 18.29
C THR A 105 4.67 0.97 19.61
N ASN A 106 5.28 1.39 20.72
CA ASN A 106 4.85 1.03 22.06
C ASN A 106 5.07 2.21 23.01
N GLN A 107 4.09 3.11 23.07
CA GLN A 107 4.13 4.29 23.94
C GLN A 107 4.33 3.95 25.41
N SER A 108 3.70 2.87 25.91
CA SER A 108 3.83 2.46 27.30
C SER A 108 5.27 2.15 27.72
N ALA A 109 6.10 1.72 26.76
CA ALA A 109 7.53 1.46 26.94
C ALA A 109 8.42 2.61 26.41
N GLY A 110 7.84 3.70 25.89
CA GLY A 110 8.58 4.80 25.26
C GLY A 110 9.31 4.38 23.98
N GLN A 111 8.82 3.35 23.28
CA GLN A 111 9.48 2.75 22.12
C GLN A 111 8.82 3.16 20.80
N GLY A 112 9.66 3.34 19.79
CA GLY A 112 9.23 3.65 18.44
C GLY A 112 10.38 3.52 17.47
N VAL A 113 10.12 3.91 16.23
CA VAL A 113 10.99 3.68 15.10
C VAL A 113 11.25 5.01 14.41
N ASP A 114 12.52 5.30 14.20
CA ASP A 114 12.97 6.42 13.39
C ASP A 114 13.20 5.93 11.96
N LEU A 115 12.35 6.38 11.05
CA LEU A 115 12.33 6.01 9.64
C LEU A 115 13.60 6.40 8.89
N ARG A 116 14.45 7.24 9.48
CA ARG A 116 15.77 7.57 8.92
C ARG A 116 16.78 6.43 9.03
N PHE A 117 16.52 5.48 9.92
CA PHE A 117 17.47 4.43 10.29
C PHE A 117 16.88 3.02 10.14
N VAL A 118 15.68 2.89 9.57
CA VAL A 118 15.12 1.58 9.21
C VAL A 118 15.97 0.94 8.11
N PRO A 119 16.00 -0.40 8.05
CA PRO A 119 16.58 -1.09 6.92
C PRO A 119 15.81 -0.78 5.63
N PRO A 120 16.41 -1.12 4.47
CA PRO A 120 15.74 -0.94 3.19
C PRO A 120 14.49 -1.83 3.08
N TYR A 121 13.39 -1.27 2.58
CA TYR A 121 12.12 -1.96 2.34
C TYR A 121 11.84 -2.14 0.85
N GLY A 122 11.09 -3.21 0.54
CA GLY A 122 10.79 -3.70 -0.80
C GLY A 122 11.99 -4.34 -1.50
N ASP A 123 13.06 -4.65 -0.77
CA ASP A 123 14.28 -5.21 -1.37
C ASP A 123 14.11 -6.70 -1.67
N LEU A 124 13.47 -7.02 -2.81
CA LEU A 124 13.22 -8.39 -3.27
C LEU A 124 14.49 -9.25 -3.32
N ALA A 125 15.65 -8.65 -3.62
CA ALA A 125 16.91 -9.39 -3.65
C ALA A 125 17.33 -9.91 -2.26
N ASN A 126 16.81 -9.29 -1.19
CA ASN A 126 17.09 -9.63 0.20
C ASN A 126 15.84 -10.12 0.96
N ASN A 127 14.79 -10.57 0.27
CA ASN A 127 13.52 -11.06 0.83
C ASN A 127 12.60 -9.98 1.45
N GLY A 128 12.81 -8.70 1.13
CA GLY A 128 11.79 -7.66 1.34
C GLY A 128 10.81 -7.65 0.17
N ASP A 129 9.54 -7.31 0.42
CA ASP A 129 8.44 -7.35 -0.56
C ASP A 129 7.42 -6.23 -0.31
N LEU A 130 7.78 -5.22 0.50
CA LEU A 130 6.89 -4.11 0.80
C LEU A 130 6.81 -3.10 -0.33
N GLU A 131 5.66 -3.11 -0.99
CA GLU A 131 5.29 -2.19 -2.06
C GLU A 131 4.71 -0.88 -1.49
N PHE A 132 3.80 -0.99 -0.51
CA PHE A 132 3.00 0.15 -0.04
C PHE A 132 2.99 0.25 1.47
N MET A 133 3.56 1.35 2.00
CA MET A 133 3.51 1.67 3.42
C MET A 133 2.56 2.82 3.68
N ILE A 134 1.61 2.62 4.59
CA ILE A 134 0.65 3.63 5.02
C ILE A 134 0.86 3.91 6.49
N ILE A 135 1.16 5.16 6.82
CA ILE A 135 1.38 5.61 8.19
C ILE A 135 0.32 6.66 8.56
N GLU A 136 -0.69 6.23 9.29
CA GLU A 136 -1.67 7.13 9.90
C GLU A 136 -1.14 7.63 11.25
N SER A 137 -0.28 8.65 11.19
CA SER A 137 0.37 9.24 12.35
C SER A 137 0.79 10.68 12.08
N CYS A 138 0.94 11.49 13.13
CA CYS A 138 1.26 12.92 13.02
C CYS A 138 2.66 13.14 12.45
N TYR A 139 2.78 13.99 11.42
CA TYR A 139 4.02 14.52 10.86
C TYR A 139 5.04 13.48 10.35
N THR A 140 4.65 12.22 10.18
CA THR A 140 5.60 11.15 9.86
C THR A 140 6.12 11.21 8.43
N VAL A 141 5.29 11.64 7.49
CA VAL A 141 5.61 11.70 6.05
C VAL A 141 5.85 13.15 5.65
N THR A 142 6.99 13.71 6.06
CA THR A 142 7.43 15.07 5.68
C THR A 142 7.49 15.26 4.17
N SER A 143 7.04 16.41 3.66
CA SER A 143 7.01 16.72 2.23
C SER A 143 7.77 18.01 1.90
N ALA A 144 7.73 18.43 0.63
CA ALA A 144 8.53 19.55 0.12
C ALA A 144 8.33 20.90 0.85
N PRO A 145 7.14 21.28 1.34
CA PRO A 145 6.97 22.51 2.11
C PRO A 145 7.70 22.50 3.45
N GLU A 146 7.94 21.34 4.06
CA GLU A 146 8.56 21.22 5.37
C GLU A 146 10.09 21.12 5.32
N ALA A 147 10.65 20.55 4.24
CA ALA A 147 12.09 20.38 4.07
C ALA A 147 12.50 20.42 2.58
N ALA A 148 13.53 21.21 2.26
CA ALA A 148 14.05 21.29 0.89
C ALA A 148 14.65 19.97 0.40
N ASP A 149 15.17 19.17 1.32
CA ASP A 149 15.76 17.84 1.14
C ASP A 149 14.85 16.72 1.68
N TRP A 150 13.53 16.92 1.57
CA TRP A 150 12.47 16.03 2.12
C TRP A 150 12.67 14.54 1.82
N TRP A 151 13.35 14.17 0.74
CA TRP A 151 13.62 12.77 0.36
C TRP A 151 14.73 12.11 1.17
N THR A 152 15.72 12.89 1.64
CA THR A 152 16.93 12.36 2.30
C THR A 152 16.61 11.50 3.52
N PRO A 153 15.67 11.88 4.40
CA PRO A 153 15.26 11.05 5.54
C PRO A 153 14.69 9.68 5.15
N PHE A 154 14.06 9.56 3.98
CA PHE A 154 13.39 8.32 3.57
C PHE A 154 14.23 7.48 2.61
N SER A 155 15.30 8.04 2.04
CA SER A 155 16.10 7.33 1.04
C SER A 155 16.64 5.96 1.49
N PRO A 156 17.03 5.72 2.77
CA PRO A 156 17.48 4.40 3.20
C PRO A 156 16.37 3.34 3.16
N MET A 157 15.11 3.77 3.36
CA MET A 157 13.93 2.90 3.38
C MET A 157 13.48 2.50 1.98
N PHE A 158 13.68 3.36 0.97
CA PHE A 158 13.23 3.12 -0.40
C PHE A 158 14.24 2.27 -1.20
N GLN A 159 14.06 0.94 -1.20
CA GLN A 159 14.89 -0.04 -1.93
C GLN A 159 14.03 -1.05 -2.70
N GLY A 160 12.92 -0.57 -3.22
CA GLY A 160 11.85 -1.38 -3.81
C GLY A 160 10.49 -0.99 -3.25
N LEU A 161 10.42 -0.22 -2.17
CA LEU A 161 9.19 0.44 -1.74
C LEU A 161 8.65 1.37 -2.84
N HIS A 162 7.39 1.16 -3.24
CA HIS A 162 6.75 1.95 -4.28
C HIS A 162 6.22 3.28 -3.76
N GLN A 163 5.45 3.23 -2.67
CA GLN A 163 4.81 4.42 -2.11
C GLN A 163 4.77 4.37 -0.59
N LEU A 164 5.18 5.48 0.04
CA LEU A 164 4.90 5.81 1.43
C LEU A 164 3.82 6.88 1.46
N VAL A 165 2.72 6.65 2.16
CA VAL A 165 1.64 7.65 2.33
C VAL A 165 1.33 7.87 3.80
N GLY A 166 0.95 9.08 4.16
CA GLY A 166 0.64 9.43 5.55
C GLY A 166 0.25 10.89 5.70
N PHE A 167 0.59 11.51 6.82
CA PHE A 167 0.34 12.93 7.09
C PHE A 167 1.66 13.70 7.23
N HIS A 168 1.71 14.89 6.61
CA HIS A 168 2.78 15.88 6.85
C HIS A 168 2.39 16.90 7.92
N THR A 169 1.16 16.81 8.46
CA THR A 169 0.67 17.62 9.58
C THR A 169 0.25 16.73 10.76
N LEU A 170 -0.45 17.30 11.74
CA LEU A 170 -1.25 16.51 12.68
C LEU A 170 -2.14 15.52 11.93
N SER A 171 -2.19 14.29 12.43
CA SER A 171 -3.17 13.27 12.06
C SER A 171 -4.16 13.16 13.20
N ASN A 172 -5.43 13.38 12.93
CA ASN A 172 -6.47 13.03 13.87
C ASN A 172 -7.06 11.67 13.51
N SER A 173 -7.15 10.81 14.50
CA SER A 173 -7.55 9.40 14.36
C SER A 173 -9.00 9.20 14.79
N ASP A 174 -9.47 7.95 14.74
CA ASP A 174 -10.85 7.57 15.09
C ASP A 174 -11.91 8.12 14.14
N ASN A 175 -11.65 8.02 12.85
CA ASN A 175 -12.46 8.60 11.79
C ASN A 175 -12.74 7.60 10.64
N GLY A 176 -13.38 8.08 9.57
CA GLY A 176 -13.78 7.26 8.42
C GLY A 176 -12.65 6.91 7.44
N ILE A 177 -11.48 7.54 7.55
CA ILE A 177 -10.37 7.43 6.58
C ILE A 177 -9.97 5.98 6.30
N PRO A 178 -9.71 5.11 7.31
CA PRO A 178 -9.18 3.77 7.04
C PRO A 178 -10.16 2.91 6.23
N ASN A 179 -11.47 2.98 6.53
CA ASN A 179 -12.51 2.26 5.77
C ASN A 179 -12.66 2.82 4.35
N ASN A 180 -12.72 4.16 4.24
CA ASN A 180 -12.88 4.84 2.95
C ASN A 180 -11.69 4.56 2.04
N TYR A 181 -10.48 4.57 2.59
CA TYR A 181 -9.26 4.24 1.90
C TYR A 181 -9.26 2.79 1.40
N ALA A 182 -9.52 1.82 2.28
CA ALA A 182 -9.59 0.41 1.90
C ALA A 182 -10.63 0.15 0.79
N ASN A 183 -11.79 0.79 0.85
CA ASN A 183 -12.82 0.66 -0.19
C ASN A 183 -12.37 1.21 -1.55
N LYS A 184 -11.64 2.33 -1.57
CA LYS A 184 -11.09 2.90 -2.81
C LYS A 184 -9.98 2.01 -3.39
N LEU A 185 -9.12 1.42 -2.55
CA LEU A 185 -8.13 0.44 -2.99
C LEU A 185 -8.79 -0.83 -3.58
N LYS A 186 -9.83 -1.36 -2.94
CA LYS A 186 -10.62 -2.50 -3.47
C LYS A 186 -11.30 -2.18 -4.81
N ALA A 187 -11.69 -0.92 -5.01
CA ALA A 187 -12.17 -0.43 -6.31
C ALA A 187 -11.04 -0.21 -7.33
N ASN A 188 -9.83 -0.71 -7.04
CA ASN A 188 -8.63 -0.56 -7.84
C ASN A 188 -8.22 0.90 -8.06
N GLY A 189 -8.47 1.77 -7.09
CA GLY A 189 -7.99 3.15 -7.07
C GLY A 189 -6.46 3.22 -6.99
N GLY A 190 -5.87 4.33 -7.44
CA GLY A 190 -4.44 4.59 -7.25
C GLY A 190 -4.10 4.72 -5.77
N VAL A 191 -2.94 4.22 -5.35
CA VAL A 191 -2.62 4.05 -3.91
C VAL A 191 -2.59 5.39 -3.17
N TRP A 192 -1.72 6.34 -3.54
CA TRP A 192 -1.71 7.65 -2.87
C TRP A 192 -2.93 8.51 -3.19
N GLN A 193 -3.51 8.38 -4.39
CA GLN A 193 -4.72 9.13 -4.77
C GLN A 193 -5.91 8.72 -3.89
N SER A 194 -6.03 7.43 -3.59
CA SER A 194 -7.07 6.89 -2.71
C SER A 194 -6.89 7.40 -1.28
N TRP A 195 -5.65 7.53 -0.81
CA TRP A 195 -5.34 8.09 0.50
C TRP A 195 -5.79 9.55 0.58
N PHE A 196 -5.36 10.36 -0.39
CA PHE A 196 -5.74 11.77 -0.49
C PHE A 196 -7.26 11.94 -0.59
N ALA A 197 -7.92 11.11 -1.38
CA ALA A 197 -9.37 11.12 -1.52
C ALA A 197 -10.07 10.77 -0.20
N ALA A 198 -9.57 9.78 0.56
CA ALA A 198 -10.13 9.43 1.85
C ALA A 198 -9.97 10.55 2.89
N VAL A 199 -8.79 11.20 2.94
CA VAL A 199 -8.58 12.37 3.81
C VAL A 199 -9.48 13.54 3.40
N ASN A 200 -9.64 13.82 2.10
CA ASN A 200 -10.54 14.86 1.60
C ASN A 200 -12.01 14.59 1.93
N GLU A 201 -12.43 13.33 1.79
CA GLU A 201 -13.78 12.92 2.12
C GLU A 201 -14.06 13.11 3.61
N GLU A 202 -13.12 12.73 4.49
CA GLU A 202 -13.21 13.01 5.91
C GLU A 202 -13.32 14.52 6.20
N ARG A 203 -12.48 15.34 5.54
CA ARG A 203 -12.58 16.82 5.62
C ARG A 203 -13.95 17.34 5.15
N TYR A 204 -14.58 16.71 4.17
CA TYR A 204 -15.90 17.13 3.70
C TYR A 204 -16.99 16.86 4.74
N TRP A 205 -16.98 15.69 5.40
CA TRP A 205 -18.00 15.34 6.40
C TRP A 205 -17.97 16.29 7.59
N ILE A 206 -16.78 16.64 8.10
CA ILE A 206 -16.66 17.54 9.26
C ILE A 206 -17.22 18.95 9.03
N PHE A 207 -17.13 19.47 7.80
CA PHE A 207 -17.58 20.82 7.46
C PHE A 207 -19.00 20.86 6.88
N ASN A 208 -19.65 19.70 6.71
CA ASN A 208 -21.04 19.62 6.28
C ASN A 208 -21.96 19.62 7.50
N PRO A 209 -22.67 20.71 7.82
CA PRO A 209 -23.50 20.78 9.03
C PRO A 209 -24.69 19.80 9.03
N THR A 210 -25.03 19.22 7.88
CA THR A 210 -26.12 18.25 7.74
C THR A 210 -25.64 16.82 7.98
N ASN A 211 -24.36 16.55 7.72
CA ASN A 211 -23.79 15.21 7.73
C ASN A 211 -22.53 15.08 8.59
N SER A 212 -22.21 16.11 9.38
CA SER A 212 -21.10 16.08 10.33
C SER A 212 -21.41 15.05 11.42
N ASP A 213 -20.50 14.11 11.59
CA ASP A 213 -20.48 13.14 12.67
C ASP A 213 -19.77 13.70 13.93
N GLY A 214 -19.34 14.97 13.89
CA GLY A 214 -18.57 15.61 14.96
C GLY A 214 -17.08 15.25 14.95
N SER A 215 -16.59 14.55 13.91
CA SER A 215 -15.19 14.19 13.80
C SER A 215 -14.30 15.45 13.70
N PRO A 216 -13.10 15.43 14.29
CA PRO A 216 -12.18 16.55 14.24
C PRO A 216 -11.45 16.63 12.89
N TYR A 217 -10.82 17.78 12.61
CA TYR A 217 -10.01 17.96 11.39
C TYR A 217 -8.94 16.86 11.27
N PRO A 218 -8.94 16.05 10.18
CA PRO A 218 -8.11 14.85 10.10
C PRO A 218 -6.63 15.15 9.86
N GLY A 219 -6.30 16.32 9.32
CA GLY A 219 -4.95 16.66 8.88
C GLY A 219 -4.85 16.87 7.37
N LEU A 220 -3.62 17.06 6.90
CA LEU A 220 -3.25 17.13 5.50
C LEU A 220 -2.38 15.93 5.14
N ALA A 221 -2.78 15.21 4.10
CA ALA A 221 -2.08 14.03 3.62
C ALA A 221 -0.82 14.40 2.82
N SER A 222 0.15 13.51 2.84
CA SER A 222 1.33 13.54 1.99
C SER A 222 1.67 12.13 1.50
N ALA A 223 2.49 12.10 0.46
CA ALA A 223 2.97 10.87 -0.13
C ALA A 223 4.38 11.06 -0.69
N ILE A 224 5.18 9.99 -0.64
CA ILE A 224 6.52 9.89 -1.21
C ILE A 224 6.59 8.62 -2.04
N MET A 225 7.13 8.72 -3.24
CA MET A 225 7.19 7.62 -4.21
C MET A 225 8.26 7.87 -5.27
N TYR A 226 8.49 6.91 -6.15
CA TYR A 226 9.21 7.16 -7.40
C TYR A 226 8.25 7.62 -8.50
N ASN A 227 8.75 8.38 -9.47
CA ASN A 227 7.97 8.74 -10.67
C ASN A 227 7.44 7.52 -11.43
N SER A 228 8.17 6.39 -11.38
CA SER A 228 7.77 5.13 -12.02
C SER A 228 6.58 4.46 -11.34
N THR A 229 6.36 4.74 -10.05
CA THR A 229 5.35 4.07 -9.21
C THR A 229 4.15 4.98 -8.89
N GLU A 230 4.13 6.22 -9.40
CA GLU A 230 3.12 7.25 -9.11
C GLU A 230 1.67 6.83 -9.39
N ASN A 231 1.46 5.96 -10.37
CA ASN A 231 0.12 5.54 -10.81
C ASN A 231 -0.25 4.12 -10.36
N ASP A 232 0.52 3.55 -9.43
CA ASP A 232 0.31 2.19 -8.97
C ASP A 232 -1.04 2.02 -8.28
N ARG A 233 -1.60 0.83 -8.52
CA ARG A 233 -2.86 0.36 -7.98
C ARG A 233 -2.63 -1.03 -7.45
N LEU A 234 -3.41 -1.45 -6.45
CA LEU A 234 -3.32 -2.82 -5.95
C LEU A 234 -3.52 -3.86 -7.05
N GLY A 235 -4.35 -3.60 -8.07
CA GLY A 235 -4.59 -4.58 -9.13
C GLY A 235 -3.57 -4.62 -10.26
N ALA A 236 -2.65 -3.66 -10.33
CA ALA A 236 -1.53 -3.64 -11.26
C ALA A 236 -0.62 -2.46 -10.91
N TYR A 237 0.67 -2.74 -10.73
CA TYR A 237 1.68 -1.75 -10.40
C TYR A 237 2.97 -2.02 -11.18
N ALA A 238 3.88 -1.04 -11.17
CA ALA A 238 5.15 -1.11 -11.87
C ALA A 238 6.06 -2.24 -11.34
N ALA A 239 7.23 -2.42 -11.94
CA ALA A 239 8.27 -3.22 -11.31
C ALA A 239 9.00 -2.40 -10.24
N ASP A 240 9.61 -3.10 -9.29
CA ASP A 240 10.33 -2.52 -8.17
C ASP A 240 11.33 -1.45 -8.62
N PRO A 241 11.26 -0.24 -8.03
CA PRO A 241 12.22 0.80 -8.31
C PRO A 241 13.58 0.42 -7.75
N ALA A 242 14.64 0.74 -8.50
CA ALA A 242 15.98 0.69 -7.96
C ALA A 242 16.08 1.67 -6.78
N GLY A 243 16.63 1.19 -5.66
CA GLY A 243 16.77 2.02 -4.46
C GLY A 243 17.60 3.28 -4.66
N GLY A 244 17.45 4.21 -3.71
CA GLY A 244 18.09 5.52 -3.73
C GLY A 244 17.12 6.65 -4.11
N THR A 245 17.66 7.84 -4.40
CA THR A 245 16.84 9.08 -4.50
C THR A 245 16.46 9.49 -5.91
N ALA A 246 17.00 8.82 -6.93
CA ALA A 246 16.80 9.20 -8.32
C ALA A 246 15.33 9.03 -8.72
N GLY A 247 14.69 10.13 -9.10
CA GLY A 247 13.29 10.12 -9.53
C GLY A 247 12.27 10.00 -8.38
N MET A 248 12.69 10.18 -7.13
CA MET A 248 11.74 10.35 -6.01
C MET A 248 10.92 11.63 -6.20
N LYS A 249 9.64 11.55 -5.82
CA LYS A 249 8.66 12.62 -5.87
C LYS A 249 7.82 12.61 -4.60
N THR A 250 7.31 13.78 -4.23
CA THR A 250 6.33 13.93 -3.17
C THR A 250 5.08 14.65 -3.65
N TRP A 251 3.93 14.25 -3.10
CA TRP A 251 2.65 14.93 -3.21
C TRP A 251 2.20 15.33 -1.80
N TRP A 252 1.48 16.44 -1.68
CA TRP A 252 0.92 16.88 -0.40
C TRP A 252 -0.38 17.65 -0.62
N GLN A 253 -1.22 17.66 0.41
CA GLN A 253 -2.45 18.42 0.45
C GLN A 253 -2.21 19.82 1.02
N TYR A 254 -3.06 20.76 0.64
CA TYR A 254 -3.15 22.11 1.19
C TYR A 254 -4.46 22.30 1.96
#